data_AF-A0A3C0CU56-F1
#
_entry.id   AF-A0A3C0CU56-F1
#
_cell.length_a   1.000
_cell.length_b   1.000
_cell.length_c   1.000
_cell.angle_alpha   90.00
_cell.angle_beta   90.00
_cell.angle_gamma   90.00
#
_symmetry.space_group_name_H-M   'P 1'
#
loop_
_entity.id
_entity.type
_entity.pdbx_description
1 polymer ?
#
loop_
_entity_poly.entity_id
_entity_poly.type
_entity_poly.pdbx_seq_one_letter_code
_entity_poly.pdbx_strand_id
1 'polypeptide(L)' 'MIILKSRDEIEKMRAAGKVVAAALAEIMENVVPGVTTRDIDQMAEEVILAHGAVPSFKGYRGY' A
#
# COMPACT_ATOMS: atom_id res chain seq x y z
N MET A 1 -11.68 -23.11 4.14
CA MET A 1 -10.57 -23.46 5.06
C MET A 1 -9.93 -22.16 5.53
N ILE A 2 -9.79 -21.96 6.84
CA ILE A 2 -9.15 -20.76 7.40
C ILE A 2 -7.72 -21.13 7.80
N ILE A 3 -6.74 -20.33 7.37
CA ILE A 3 -5.33 -20.56 7.70
C ILE A 3 -4.99 -19.75 8.96
N LEU A 4 -4.61 -20.43 10.05
CA LEU A 4 -4.06 -19.79 11.23
C LEU A 4 -2.60 -19.43 10.97
N LYS A 5 -2.28 -18.15 11.13
CA LYS A 5 -0.93 -17.62 10.86
C LYS A 5 0.01 -17.92 12.01
N SER A 6 1.24 -18.29 11.67
CA SER A 6 2.36 -18.35 12.60
C SER A 6 2.71 -16.94 13.10
N ARG A 7 3.46 -16.88 14.21
CA ARG A 7 3.95 -15.62 14.75
C ARG A 7 4.78 -14.84 13.72
N ASP A 8 5.67 -15.54 13.00
CA ASP A 8 6.53 -14.92 11.99
C ASP A 8 5.74 -14.35 10.80
N GLU A 9 4.68 -15.05 10.37
CA GLU A 9 3.78 -14.52 9.34
C GLU A 9 3.04 -13.27 9.84
N ILE A 10 2.60 -13.24 11.10
CA ILE A 10 1.94 -12.08 11.70
C ILE A 10 2.90 -10.88 11.76
N GLU A 11 4.17 -11.08 12.12
CA GLU A 11 5.17 -10.01 12.12
C GLU A 11 5.41 -9.44 10.71
N LYS A 12 5.50 -10.32 9.69
CA LYS A 12 5.62 -9.90 8.29
C LYS A 12 4.39 -9.11 7.83
N MET A 13 3.19 -9.58 8.17
CA MET A 13 1.95 -8.88 7.87
C MET A 13 1.88 -7.52 8.57
N ARG A 14 2.35 -7.42 9.81
CA ARG A 14 2.42 -6.14 10.54
C ARG A 14 3.38 -5.16 9.86
N ALA A 15 4.55 -5.62 9.41
CA ALA A 15 5.48 -4.78 8.67
C ALA A 15 4.87 -4.27 7.36
N ALA A 16 4.24 -5.15 6.57
CA ALA A 16 3.55 -4.76 5.34
C ALA A 16 2.39 -3.78 5.61
N GLY A 17 1.61 -4.03 6.67
CA GLY A 17 0.50 -3.16 7.09
C GLY A 17 0.94 -1.74 7.46
N LYS A 18 2.14 -1.56 8.03
CA LYS A 18 2.69 -0.22 8.31
C LYS A 18 2.96 0.57 7.04
N VAL A 19 3.47 -0.09 5.99
CA VAL A 19 3.69 0.57 4.68
C VAL A 19 2.36 0.98 4.05
N VAL A 20 1.35 0.11 4.11
CA VAL A 20 0.00 0.44 3.63
C VAL A 20 -0.59 1.63 4.40
N ALA A 21 -0.44 1.64 5.72
CA ALA A 21 -0.93 2.74 6.55
C ALA A 21 -0.23 4.08 6.20
N ALA A 22 1.08 4.05 5.93
CA ALA A 22 1.83 5.24 5.51
C ALA A 22 1.34 5.76 4.14
N ALA A 23 1.13 4.87 3.17
CA ALA A 23 0.60 5.26 1.85
C ALA A 23 -0.80 5.87 1.96
N LEU A 24 -1.68 5.30 2.79
CA LEU A 24 -3.01 5.85 3.02
C LEU A 24 -2.97 7.21 3.72
N ALA A 25 -2.07 7.40 4.69
CA ALA A 25 -1.88 8.68 5.37
C ALA A 25 -1.47 9.78 4.38
N GLU A 26 -0.47 9.52 3.54
CA GLU A 26 -0.01 10.45 2.49
C GLU A 26 -1.16 10.83 1.55
N ILE A 27 -1.93 9.86 1.09
CA ILE A 27 -3.07 10.11 0.20
C ILE A 27 -4.09 11.01 0.92
N MET A 28 -4.48 10.69 2.15
CA MET A 28 -5.50 11.44 2.90
C MET A 28 -5.15 12.93 3.07
N GLU A 29 -3.87 13.26 3.20
CA GLU A 29 -3.41 14.65 3.31
C GLU A 29 -3.50 15.43 1.98
N ASN A 30 -3.50 14.71 0.85
CA ASN A 30 -3.41 15.29 -0.48
C ASN A 30 -4.72 15.18 -1.30
N VAL A 31 -5.75 14.46 -0.85
CA VAL A 31 -7.04 14.39 -1.57
C VAL A 31 -7.81 15.71 -1.42
N VAL A 32 -7.69 16.57 -2.44
CA VAL A 32 -8.39 17.85 -2.55
C VAL A 32 -9.04 18.01 -3.95
N PRO A 33 -10.03 18.92 -4.12
CA PRO A 33 -10.64 19.17 -5.42
C PRO A 33 -9.60 19.51 -6.49
N GLY A 34 -9.68 18.84 -7.64
CA GLY A 34 -8.75 19.00 -8.76
C GLY A 34 -7.67 17.92 -8.86
N VAL A 35 -7.47 17.11 -7.82
CA VAL A 35 -6.57 15.94 -7.86
C VAL A 35 -7.20 14.81 -8.66
N THR A 36 -6.43 14.19 -9.56
CA THR A 36 -6.91 13.05 -10.34
C THR A 36 -6.65 11.73 -9.60
N THR A 37 -7.41 10.70 -9.95
CA THR A 37 -7.17 9.35 -9.40
C THR A 37 -5.80 8.79 -9.79
N ARG A 38 -5.22 9.25 -10.91
CA ARG A 38 -3.86 8.90 -11.31
C ARG A 38 -2.82 9.52 -10.39
N ASP A 39 -3.05 10.75 -9.93
CA ASP A 39 -2.14 11.40 -8.97
C ASP A 39 -2.17 10.65 -7.63
N ILE A 40 -3.35 10.19 -7.20
CA ILE A 40 -3.51 9.36 -5.99
C ILE A 40 -2.77 8.00 -6.14
N ASP A 41 -2.90 7.34 -7.30
CA ASP A 41 -2.21 6.09 -7.61
C ASP A 41 -0.68 6.26 -7.59
N GLN A 42 -0.18 7.36 -8.16
CA GLN A 42 1.24 7.72 -8.16
C GLN A 42 1.77 7.97 -6.73
N MET A 43 1.04 8.73 -5.89
CA MET A 43 1.40 8.96 -4.49
C MET A 43 1.51 7.63 -3.72
N ALA A 44 0.54 6.74 -3.90
CA ALA A 44 0.55 5.42 -3.27
C ALA A 44 1.79 4.62 -3.68
N GLU A 45 2.10 4.60 -4.98
CA GLU A 45 3.25 3.90 -5.53
C GLU A 45 4.57 4.45 -5.00
N GLU A 46 4.75 5.76 -4.96
CA GLU A 46 5.95 6.43 -4.45
C GLU A 46 6.23 6.07 -2.99
N VAL A 47 5.20 6.12 -2.13
CA VAL A 47 5.36 5.74 -0.71
C VAL A 47 5.72 4.28 -0.57
N ILE A 48 5.08 3.38 -1.33
CA ILE A 48 5.36 1.94 -1.29
C ILE A 48 6.82 1.66 -1.70
N LEU A 49 7.27 2.27 -2.81
CA LEU A 49 8.63 2.11 -3.32
C LEU A 49 9.68 2.70 -2.36
N ALA A 50 9.40 3.86 -1.74
CA ALA A 50 10.28 4.48 -0.75
C ALA A 50 10.51 3.60 0.49
N HIS A 51 9.55 2.75 0.83
CA HIS A 51 9.66 1.77 1.92
C HIS A 51 10.31 0.43 1.50
N GLY A 52 10.81 0.33 0.25
CA GLY A 52 11.40 -0.89 -0.28
C GLY A 52 10.39 -2.01 -0.51
N ALA A 53 9.10 -1.69 -0.56
CA ALA A 53 8.03 -2.63 -0.86
C ALA A 53 7.66 -2.60 -2.36
N VAL A 54 6.86 -3.57 -2.78
CA VAL A 54 6.37 -3.67 -4.17
C VAL A 54 4.87 -3.41 -4.19
N PRO A 55 4.34 -2.56 -5.11
CA PRO A 55 2.92 -2.32 -5.24
C PRO A 55 2.20 -3.60 -5.68
N SER A 56 1.40 -4.20 -4.81
CA SER A 56 0.75 -5.49 -5.10
C SER A 56 -0.35 -5.42 -6.17
N PHE A 57 -0.81 -4.22 -6.49
CA PHE A 57 -1.87 -3.97 -7.47
C PHE A 57 -1.35 -3.82 -8.90
N LYS A 58 -0.10 -3.39 -9.09
CA LYS A 58 0.50 -3.24 -10.43
C LYS A 58 0.89 -4.61 -10.99
N GLY A 59 0.47 -4.89 -12.22
CA GLY A 59 0.65 -6.17 -12.90
C GLY A 59 -0.25 -7.29 -12.38
N TYR A 60 -1.13 -7.04 -11.41
CA TYR A 60 -1.96 -8.09 -10.82
C TYR A 60 -3.15 -8.40 -11.71
N ARG A 61 -3.10 -9.56 -12.39
CA ARG A 61 -4.18 -10.04 -13.27
C ARG A 61 -4.55 -9.04 -14.39
N GLY A 62 -3.57 -8.30 -14.90
CA GLY A 62 -3.74 -7.32 -15.97
C GLY A 62 -4.13 -5.92 -15.49
N TYR A 63 -4.06 -5.67 -14.18
CA TYR A 63 -4.16 -4.34 -13.56
C TYR A 63 -2.81 -3.66 -13.44
#